data_AF-A0A1U7DCA2-F1
#
_entry.id   AF-A0A1U7DCA2-F1
#
_cell.length_a   1.000
_cell.length_b   1.000
_cell.length_c   1.000
_cell.angle_alpha   90.00
_cell.angle_beta   90.00
_cell.angle_gamma   90.00
#
_symmetry.space_group_name_H-M   'P 1'
#
loop_
_entity.id
_entity.type
_entity.pdbx_description
1 polymer ?
#
loop_
_entity_poly.entity_id
_entity_poly.type
_entity_poly.pdbx_seq_one_letter_code
_entity_poly.pdbx_strand_id
1 'polypeptide(L)' 'MNTSPIESWDGVEAYFTFADKPAVMMLFLLLAFAITFGTIIIAAVHEKHAYNNH' A
#
# COMPACT_ATOMS: atom_id res chain seq x y z
N MET A 1 21.00 28.21 -6.90
CA MET A 1 20.16 27.05 -6.55
C MET A 1 19.50 27.38 -5.22
N ASN A 2 18.18 27.46 -5.17
CA ASN A 2 17.44 27.55 -3.89
C ASN A 2 17.36 26.14 -3.31
N THR A 3 18.41 25.73 -2.61
CA THR A 3 18.39 24.49 -1.84
C THR A 3 17.50 24.66 -0.62
N SER A 4 17.02 23.54 -0.07
CA SER A 4 16.13 23.47 1.10
C SER A 4 16.52 24.51 2.17
N PRO A 5 15.56 25.27 2.74
CA PRO A 5 15.82 26.31 3.75
C PRO A 5 16.26 25.76 5.12
N ILE A 6 16.59 24.47 5.20
CA ILE A 6 17.02 23.81 6.43
C ILE A 6 18.55 23.64 6.43
N GLU A 7 19.19 24.16 7.46
CA GLU A 7 20.66 24.17 7.64
C GLU A 7 21.19 22.87 8.28
N SER A 8 20.33 22.09 8.94
CA SER A 8 20.71 20.88 9.69
C SER A 8 19.53 19.91 9.85
N TRP A 9 19.83 18.61 9.90
CA TRP A 9 18.89 17.52 10.18
C TRP A 9 19.09 16.91 11.57
N ASP A 10 19.93 17.53 12.41
CA ASP A 10 20.17 17.03 13.77
C ASP A 10 18.87 17.06 14.58
N GLY A 11 18.52 15.90 15.14
CA GLY A 11 17.30 15.71 15.91
C GLY A 11 16.01 15.59 15.08
N VAL A 12 16.11 15.52 13.75
CA VAL A 12 14.94 15.25 12.90
C VAL A 12 14.70 13.74 12.84
N GLU A 13 13.56 13.31 13.39
CA GLU A 13 13.11 11.92 13.29
C GLU A 13 11.98 11.81 12.26
N ALA A 14 11.96 10.69 11.54
CA ALA A 14 10.83 10.35 10.68
C ALA A 14 9.67 9.87 11.57
N TYR A 15 8.53 10.55 11.49
CA TYR A 15 7.30 10.10 12.15
C TYR A 15 6.44 9.33 11.16
N PHE A 16 6.21 8.06 11.47
CA PHE A 16 5.34 7.19 10.68
C PHE A 16 3.98 7.08 11.37
N THR A 17 2.95 7.62 10.71
CA THR A 17 1.59 7.59 11.22
C THR A 17 1.16 6.13 11.46
N PHE A 18 0.79 5.83 12.71
CA PHE A 18 0.33 4.52 13.18
C PHE A 18 1.37 3.40 13.28
N ALA A 19 2.67 3.68 13.07
CA ALA A 19 3.71 2.66 13.21
C ALA A 19 3.78 2.06 14.63
N ASP A 20 3.41 2.85 15.64
CA ASP A 20 3.29 2.45 17.05
C ASP A 20 2.00 1.67 17.37
N LYS A 21 1.05 1.59 16.43
CA LYS A 21 -0.29 1.01 16.64
C LYS A 21 -0.41 -0.32 15.89
N PRO A 22 -0.07 -1.47 16.53
CA PRO A 22 -0.03 -2.75 15.84
C PRO A 22 -1.37 -3.16 15.24
N ALA A 23 -2.49 -2.81 15.89
CA ALA A 23 -3.83 -3.09 15.36
C ALA A 23 -4.11 -2.36 14.03
N VAL A 24 -3.67 -1.10 13.90
CA VAL A 24 -3.87 -0.31 12.68
C VAL A 24 -2.96 -0.83 11.56
N MET A 25 -1.72 -1.19 11.90
CA MET A 25 -0.79 -1.82 10.95
C MET A 25 -1.33 -3.15 10.40
N MET A 26 -1.91 -3.98 11.27
CA MET A 26 -2.54 -5.23 10.85
C MET A 26 -3.76 -4.99 9.94
N LEU A 27 -4.57 -3.97 10.22
CA LEU A 27 -5.69 -3.60 9.35
C LEU A 27 -5.20 -3.26 7.94
N PHE A 28 -4.16 -2.42 7.81
CA PHE A 28 -3.62 -2.07 6.49
C PHE A 28 -3.02 -3.28 5.76
N LEU A 29 -2.34 -4.17 6.49
CA LEU A 29 -1.82 -5.40 5.90
C LEU A 29 -2.95 -6.28 5.34
N LEU A 30 -4.02 -6.47 6.10
CA LEU A 30 -5.18 -7.25 5.67
C LEU A 30 -5.88 -6.62 4.47
N LEU A 31 -6.02 -5.30 4.43
CA LEU A 31 -6.57 -4.59 3.28
C LEU A 31 -5.71 -4.75 2.03
N ALA A 32 -4.39 -4.61 2.16
CA ALA A 32 -3.45 -4.83 1.04
C ALA A 32 -3.52 -6.27 0.51
N PHE A 33 -3.61 -7.25 1.41
CA PHE A 33 -3.79 -8.65 1.05
C PHE A 33 -5.13 -8.87 0.32
N ALA A 34 -6.23 -8.34 0.86
CA ALA A 34 -7.56 -8.49 0.27
C ALA A 34 -7.64 -7.87 -1.14
N ILE A 35 -7.06 -6.69 -1.34
CA ILE A 35 -7.01 -6.04 -2.66
C ILE A 35 -6.19 -6.90 -3.63
N THR A 36 -5.00 -7.34 -3.22
CA THR A 36 -4.11 -8.13 -4.10
C THR A 36 -4.74 -9.47 -4.47
N PHE A 37 -5.32 -10.19 -3.52
CA PHE A 37 -5.93 -11.48 -3.80
C PHE A 37 -7.24 -11.32 -4.59
N GLY A 38 -8.01 -10.28 -4.26
CA GLY A 38 -9.24 -9.92 -4.96
C GLY A 38 -9.00 -9.60 -6.44
N THR A 39 -7.97 -8.81 -6.76
CA THR A 39 -7.64 -8.47 -8.14
C THR A 39 -7.22 -9.71 -8.94
N ILE A 40 -6.42 -10.60 -8.35
CA ILE A 40 -6.03 -11.86 -8.99
C ILE A 40 -7.27 -12.71 -9.32
N ILE A 41 -8.18 -12.89 -8.36
CA ILE A 41 -9.41 -13.68 -8.57
C ILE A 41 -10.27 -13.06 -9.67
N ILE A 42 -10.50 -11.74 -9.59
CA ILE A 42 -11.32 -11.02 -10.57
C ILE A 42 -10.71 -11.16 -11.97
N ALA A 43 -9.39 -10.98 -12.11
CA ALA A 43 -8.70 -11.15 -13.37
C ALA A 43 -8.84 -12.58 -13.90
N ALA A 44 -8.61 -13.60 -13.08
CA ALA A 44 -8.76 -15.00 -13.48
C ALA A 44 -10.18 -15.33 -13.96
N VAL A 45 -11.20 -14.79 -13.27
CA VAL A 45 -12.60 -14.94 -13.68
C VAL A 45 -12.89 -14.20 -14.99
N HIS A 46 -12.37 -12.99 -15.14
CA HIS A 46 -12.51 -12.18 -16.35
C HIS A 46 -11.93 -12.89 -17.57
N GLU A 47 -10.69 -13.39 -17.47
CA GLU A 47 -10.01 -14.13 -18.53
C GLU A 47 -10.77 -15.41 -18.92
N LYS A 48 -11.24 -16.18 -17.94
CA LYS A 48 -12.04 -17.38 -18.21
C LYS A 48 -13.34 -17.04 -18.93
N HIS A 49 -14.02 -15.98 -18.52
CA HIS A 49 -15.26 -15.53 -19.16
C HIS A 49 -15.00 -15.04 -20.58
N ALA A 50 -13.95 -14.26 -20.79
CA ALA A 50 -13.54 -13.79 -22.11
C ALA A 50 -13.19 -14.96 -23.05
N TYR A 51 -12.47 -15.96 -22.55
CA TYR A 51 -12.14 -17.17 -23.32
C TYR A 51 -13.38 -17.97 -23.71
N ASN A 52 -14.34 -18.16 -22.79
CA ASN A 52 -15.53 -18.96 -23.06
C ASN A 52 -16.55 -18.28 -24.00
N ASN A 53 -16.46 -16.95 -24.14
CA ASN A 53 -17.38 -16.15 -24.96
C ASN A 53 -16.76 -15.65 -26.27
N HIS A 54 -15.58 -16.15 -26.62
CA HIS A 54 -14.90 -15.95 -27.91
C HIS A 54 -15.23 -17.11 -28.85
#